data_AF-A0A1J1JJE1-F1
#
_entry.id   AF-A0A1J1JJE1-F1
#
_cell.length_a   1.000
_cell.length_b   1.000
_cell.length_c   1.000
_cell.angle_alpha   90.00
_cell.angle_beta   90.00
_cell.angle_gamma   90.00
#
_symmetry.space_group_name_H-M   'P 1'
#
loop_
_entity.id
_entity.type
_entity.pdbx_description
1 polymer ?
#
loop_
_entity_poly.entity_id
_entity_poly.type
_entity_poly.pdbx_seq_one_letter_code
_entity_poly.pdbx_strand_id
1 'polypeptide(L)' 'MGLTYAEIELANAGEIYLAQRGYMTPENIKRKTVKALVDSGAYMLAINEQIKDELNLLKVDEVVKVNPI' A
#
# COMPACT_ATOMS: atom_id res chain seq x y z
N MET A 1 -14.40 -9.08 -21.99
CA MET A 1 -13.22 -9.00 -21.10
C MET A 1 -13.71 -8.55 -19.74
N GLY A 2 -13.41 -9.30 -18.68
CA GLY A 2 -13.98 -9.12 -17.34
C GLY A 2 -13.01 -8.46 -16.36
N LEU A 3 -13.47 -8.30 -15.11
CA LEU A 3 -12.64 -7.83 -14.00
C LEU A 3 -11.61 -8.91 -13.67
N THR A 4 -10.33 -8.63 -13.88
CA THR A 4 -9.23 -9.50 -13.47
C THR A 4 -8.78 -9.10 -12.06
N TYR A 5 -8.63 -10.09 -11.19
CA TYR A 5 -8.16 -9.89 -9.83
C TYR A 5 -6.88 -10.69 -9.57
N ALA A 6 -6.02 -10.15 -8.72
CA ALA A 6 -4.85 -10.84 -8.20
C ALA A 6 -4.88 -10.80 -6.67
N GLU A 7 -4.39 -11.86 -6.04
CA GLU A 7 -4.09 -11.87 -4.61
C GLU A 7 -2.65 -11.40 -4.43
N ILE A 8 -2.46 -10.34 -3.63
CA ILE A 8 -1.16 -9.73 -3.39
C ILE A 8 -0.96 -9.48 -1.89
N GLU A 9 0.29 -9.54 -1.43
CA GLU A 9 0.65 -9.11 -0.08
C GLU A 9 1.19 -7.68 -0.13
N LEU A 10 0.63 -6.82 0.72
CA LEU A 10 1.13 -5.48 0.99
C LEU A 10 1.91 -5.49 2.30
N ALA A 11 3.01 -4.74 2.36
CA ALA A 11 3.84 -4.62 3.56
C ALA A 11 4.34 -3.19 3.76
N ASN A 12 4.58 -2.79 5.01
CA ASN A 12 5.17 -1.50 5.31
C ASN A 12 6.68 -1.50 4.99
N ALA A 13 7.06 -0.78 3.94
CA ALA A 13 8.45 -0.71 3.49
C ALA A 13 9.40 -0.04 4.51
N GLY A 14 8.92 0.94 5.28
CA GLY A 14 9.71 1.59 6.32
C GLY A 14 10.05 0.64 7.46
N GLU A 15 9.08 -0.19 7.87
CA GLU A 15 9.28 -1.22 8.88
C GLU A 15 10.21 -2.33 8.41
N ILE A 16 10.12 -2.74 7.14
CA ILE A 16 11.09 -3.67 6.52
C ILE A 16 12.51 -3.12 6.66
N TYR A 17 12.72 -1.85 6.36
CA TYR A 17 14.03 -1.22 6.48
C TYR A 17 14.54 -1.19 7.93
N LEU A 18 13.67 -0.86 8.90
CA LEU A 18 14.02 -0.89 10.32
C LEU A 18 14.41 -2.29 10.78
N ALA A 19 13.68 -3.32 10.32
CA ALA A 19 13.98 -4.70 10.65
C ALA A 19 15.33 -5.16 10.08
N GLN A 20 15.63 -4.78 8.83
CA GLN A 20 16.94 -5.03 8.21
C GLN A 20 18.10 -4.38 8.97
N ARG A 21 17.84 -3.29 9.69
CA ARG A 21 18.83 -2.59 10.52
C ARG A 21 18.87 -3.07 11.98
N GLY A 22 18.03 -4.04 12.35
CA GLY A 22 17.96 -4.57 13.71
C GLY A 22 17.21 -3.68 14.72
N TYR A 23 16.48 -2.66 14.26
CA TYR A 23 15.65 -1.82 15.12
C TYR A 23 14.23 -2.38 15.34
N MET A 24 13.87 -3.45 14.64
CA MET A 24 12.57 -4.11 14.71
C MET A 24 12.73 -5.61 14.42
N THR A 25 11.94 -6.46 15.06
CA THR A 25 11.88 -7.88 14.73
C THR A 25 11.09 -8.09 13.43
N PRO A 26 11.55 -8.91 12.47
CA PRO A 26 10.87 -9.11 11.19
C PRO A 26 9.40 -9.56 11.28
N GLU A 27 9.05 -10.29 12.34
CA GLU A 27 7.69 -10.79 12.60
C GLU A 27 6.70 -9.66 12.95
N ASN A 28 7.20 -8.50 13.36
CA ASN A 28 6.39 -7.35 13.73
C ASN A 28 6.04 -6.43 12.55
N ILE A 29 6.65 -6.65 11.38
CA ILE A 29 6.37 -5.88 10.16
C ILE A 29 4.90 -6.04 9.80
N LYS A 30 4.19 -4.92 9.65
CA LYS A 30 2.78 -4.93 9.22
C LYS A 30 2.65 -5.41 7.78
N ARG A 31 1.79 -6.41 7.60
CA ARG A 31 1.47 -7.03 6.32
C ARG A 31 -0.03 -7.24 6.19
N LYS A 32 -0.54 -7.17 4.96
CA LYS A 32 -1.93 -7.49 4.66
C LYS A 32 -2.06 -8.10 3.27
N THR A 33 -2.65 -9.29 3.20
CA THR A 33 -3.07 -9.89 1.93
C THR A 33 -4.38 -9.28 1.48
N VAL A 34 -4.44 -8.86 0.22
CA VAL A 34 -5.64 -8.26 -0.39
C VAL A 34 -5.93 -8.89 -1.75
N LYS A 35 -7.22 -8.91 -2.11
CA LYS A 35 -7.66 -9.19 -3.48
C LYS A 35 -7.75 -7.86 -4.24
N ALA A 36 -6.76 -7.58 -5.07
CA ALA A 36 -6.66 -6.34 -5.83
C ALA A 36 -7.28 -6.48 -7.23
N LEU A 37 -7.97 -5.43 -7.70
CA LEU A 37 -8.40 -5.28 -9.09
C LEU A 37 -7.18 -4.90 -9.94
N VAL A 38 -6.97 -5.61 -11.05
CA VAL A 38 -5.90 -5.27 -12.01
C VAL A 38 -6.39 -4.19 -12.95
N ASP A 39 -5.73 -3.03 -12.94
CA ASP A 39 -5.96 -1.91 -13.85
C ASP A 39 -4.66 -1.53 -14.57
N SER A 40 -4.58 -1.85 -15.86
CA SER A 40 -3.39 -1.53 -16.67
C SER A 40 -3.25 -0.03 -16.96
N GLY A 41 -4.29 0.78 -16.73
CA GLY A 41 -4.24 2.23 -16.86
C GLY A 41 -3.78 2.95 -15.59
N ALA A 42 -3.69 2.24 -14.46
CA ALA A 42 -3.24 2.82 -13.20
C ALA A 42 -1.71 2.89 -13.14
N TYR A 43 -1.17 4.08 -12.85
CA TYR A 43 0.27 4.26 -12.62
C TYR A 43 0.69 3.92 -11.17
N MET A 44 -0.21 4.11 -10.22
CA MET A 44 0.04 3.89 -8.79
C MET A 44 -0.95 2.89 -8.20
N LEU A 45 -0.51 2.16 -7.18
CA LEU A 45 -1.40 1.37 -6.34
C LEU A 45 -2.33 2.31 -5.55
N ALA A 46 -3.63 2.16 -5.75
CA ALA A 46 -4.64 2.81 -4.92
C ALA A 46 -5.12 1.85 -3.82
N ILE A 47 -5.03 2.30 -2.57
CA ILE A 47 -5.59 1.61 -1.40
C ILE A 47 -6.54 2.55 -0.66
N ASN A 48 -7.44 1.99 0.14
CA ASN A 48 -8.32 2.78 0.99
C ASN A 48 -7.62 3.18 2.31
N GLU A 49 -8.22 4.11 3.04
CA GLU A 49 -7.68 4.59 4.33
C GLU A 49 -7.55 3.46 5.35
N GLN A 50 -8.48 2.51 5.37
CA GLN A 50 -8.42 1.36 6.29
C GLN A 50 -7.13 0.55 6.10
N ILE A 51 -6.79 0.18 4.85
CA ILE A 51 -5.56 -0.58 4.55
C ILE A 51 -4.33 0.25 4.90
N LYS A 52 -4.35 1.55 4.62
CA LYS A 52 -3.26 2.46 4.97
C LYS A 52 -3.05 2.52 6.49
N ASP A 53 -4.11 2.59 7.28
CA ASP A 53 -4.03 2.63 8.75
C ASP A 53 -3.58 1.27 9.32
N GLU A 54 -4.09 0.14 8.80
CA GLU A 54 -3.66 -1.20 9.21
C GLU A 54 -2.19 -1.49 8.89
N LEU A 55 -1.68 -0.95 7.77
CA LEU A 55 -0.27 -1.01 7.39
C LEU A 55 0.57 0.08 8.06
N ASN A 56 -0.03 0.96 8.86
CA ASN A 56 0.64 2.06 9.55
C ASN A 56 1.46 2.96 8.59
N LEU A 57 0.88 3.28 7.43
CA LEU A 57 1.56 4.09 6.41
C LEU A 57 1.43 5.58 6.73
N LEU A 58 2.53 6.31 6.57
CA LEU A 58 2.54 7.76 6.68
C LEU A 58 1.99 8.40 5.40
N LYS A 59 1.11 9.40 5.56
CA LYS A 59 0.69 10.26 4.45
C LYS A 59 1.85 11.20 4.12
N VAL A 60 2.37 11.11 2.90
CA VAL A 60 3.48 11.94 2.42
C VAL A 60 3.01 13.21 1.72
N ASP A 61 1.87 13.14 1.04
CA ASP A 61 1.28 14.28 0.34
C ASP A 61 -0.25 14.08 0.22
N GLU A 62 -0.94 15.15 -0.15
CA GLU A 62 -2.34 15.13 -0.56
C GLU A 62 -2.42 15.37 -2.06
N VAL A 63 -3.04 14.43 -2.79
CA VAL A 63 -3.32 14.66 -4.21
C VAL A 63 -4.40 15.75 -4.31
N VAL A 64 -3.97 17.00 -4.42
CA VAL A 64 -4.86 18.13 -4.65
C VAL A 64 -5.47 17.97 -6.04
N LYS A 65 -6.79 17.79 -6.10
CA LYS A 65 -7.50 17.83 -7.38
C LYS A 65 -7.37 19.23 -7.95
N VAL A 66 -6.56 19.38 -9.00
CA VAL A 66 -6.59 20.59 -9.82
C VAL A 66 -7.93 20.58 -10.53
N ASN A 67 -8.83 21.49 -10.18
CA ASN A 67 -10.06 21.67 -10.94
C ASN A 67 -9.67 22.04 -12.38
N PRO A 68 -10.13 21.30 -13.39
CA PRO A 68 -9.93 21.73 -14.77
C PRO A 68 -10.64 23.08 -14.94
N ILE A 69 -9.90 24.05 -15.50
CA ILE A 69 -10.38 25.38 -15.89
C ILE A 69 -11.42 25.24 -17.01
#